data_AF-A0A935WZM5-F1
#
_entry.id   AF-A0A935WZM5-F1
#
_cell.length_a   1.000
_cell.length_b   1.000
_cell.length_c   1.000
_cell.angle_alpha   90.00
_cell.angle_beta   90.00
_cell.angle_gamma   90.00
#
_symmetry.space_group_name_H-M   'P 1'
#
loop_
_entity.id
_entity.type
_entity.pdbx_description
1 polymer ?
#
loop_
_entity_poly.entity_id
_entity_poly.type
_entity_poly.pdbx_seq_one_letter_code
_entity_poly.pdbx_strand_id
1 'polypeptide(L)'
;MLFVLAALSTQAGLGPRKAEAGRPISRTLVFLDGVPTPVQFNDGDSFRALDGPYRGMGTRLEGFNTLESHGPVHRFGAWAAEELFVLAKMATTNAQNGIWHCRSSLAARDLNVRTSSAPRSVLGPERGQGQGQGQGQGQGQSDGPRPKIEDDEGAIASASTGELDTDTYGRVLWLCEDLAIDQIRKGLAHAMSIDEKPAHATFLAAQREAIAGRRGMWAHGVPAYLVTSLHSSEEDWPSRTYNRLVSTADGHSAGWKHNESYDECAEVCSRERTVDPEVIEGVRRDLSLDPAMAATVASLGDELLLRVIRDFAALGFATDLRGHPGVSQAMDAWLREHAEPRFSVSPYATGSCAVYVRFDRRYVDNLPRCLR
;
A
#
# COMPACT_ATOMS: atom_id res chain seq x y z
N MET A 1 -33.17 -55.19 35.73
CA MET A 1 -31.84 -54.63 35.42
C MET A 1 -31.24 -55.44 34.28
N LEU A 2 -31.34 -54.96 33.04
CA LEU A 2 -30.70 -55.56 31.87
C LEU A 2 -30.03 -54.40 31.12
N PHE A 3 -28.69 -54.37 31.12
CA PHE A 3 -27.89 -53.40 30.37
C PHE A 3 -27.74 -53.89 28.93
N VAL A 4 -28.19 -53.08 27.96
CA VAL A 4 -27.93 -53.29 26.53
C VAL A 4 -26.78 -52.38 26.13
N LEU A 5 -25.62 -52.99 25.82
CA LEU A 5 -24.46 -52.34 25.21
C LEU A 5 -24.73 -52.12 23.72
N ALA A 6 -24.83 -50.86 23.30
CA ALA A 6 -24.83 -50.48 21.89
C ALA A 6 -23.39 -50.11 21.48
N ALA A 7 -22.81 -50.90 20.57
CA ALA A 7 -21.52 -50.61 19.95
C ALA A 7 -21.71 -49.61 18.80
N LEU A 8 -21.12 -48.41 18.92
CA LEU A 8 -20.96 -47.49 17.80
C LEU A 8 -19.77 -47.92 16.95
N SER A 9 -20.03 -48.37 15.71
CA SER A 9 -19.01 -48.50 14.67
C SER A 9 -18.80 -47.16 13.98
N THR A 10 -17.66 -46.51 14.20
CA THR A 10 -17.18 -45.36 13.44
C THR A 10 -16.57 -45.83 12.12
N GLN A 11 -17.33 -45.74 11.02
CA GLN A 11 -16.75 -45.85 9.68
C GLN A 11 -16.11 -44.52 9.30
N ALA A 12 -14.78 -44.45 9.38
CA ALA A 12 -13.99 -43.39 8.78
C ALA A 12 -13.98 -43.57 7.25
N GLY A 13 -14.89 -42.89 6.57
CA GLY A 13 -14.92 -42.81 5.11
C GLY A 13 -13.81 -41.92 4.57
N LEU A 14 -12.63 -42.49 4.31
CA LEU A 14 -11.61 -41.90 3.46
C LEU A 14 -12.03 -42.06 1.99
N GLY A 15 -12.95 -41.22 1.54
CA GLY A 15 -13.24 -41.08 0.12
C GLY A 15 -12.05 -40.44 -0.61
N PRO A 16 -11.71 -40.86 -1.85
CA PRO A 16 -10.65 -40.24 -2.62
C PRO A 16 -11.01 -38.78 -2.89
N ARG A 17 -10.14 -37.85 -2.46
CA ARG A 17 -10.21 -36.45 -2.91
C ARG A 17 -10.08 -36.46 -4.43
N LYS A 18 -11.14 -36.09 -5.14
CA LYS A 18 -11.04 -35.78 -6.57
C LYS A 18 -9.97 -34.70 -6.71
N ALA A 19 -8.88 -35.02 -7.40
CA ALA A 19 -7.99 -34.01 -7.92
C ALA A 19 -8.83 -33.15 -8.87
N GLU A 20 -9.20 -31.95 -8.43
CA GLU A 20 -9.68 -30.94 -9.36
C GLU A 20 -8.61 -30.81 -10.45
N ALA A 21 -9.01 -30.95 -11.70
CA ALA A 21 -8.15 -30.68 -12.84
C ALA A 21 -7.71 -29.21 -12.72
N GLY A 22 -6.49 -29.02 -12.20
CA GLY A 22 -5.99 -27.71 -11.81
C GLY A 22 -6.03 -26.77 -13.00
N ARG A 23 -6.72 -25.64 -12.83
CA ARG A 23 -6.65 -24.52 -13.78
C ARG A 23 -5.16 -24.26 -14.08
N PRO A 24 -4.76 -24.10 -15.35
CA PRO A 24 -3.38 -23.83 -15.67
C PRO A 24 -2.92 -22.59 -14.90
N ILE A 25 -1.90 -22.76 -14.06
CA ILE A 25 -1.31 -21.67 -13.28
C ILE A 25 -0.60 -20.76 -14.26
N SER A 26 -1.13 -19.56 -14.48
CA SER A 26 -0.43 -18.52 -15.23
C SER A 26 0.88 -18.20 -14.51
N ARG A 27 2.00 -18.47 -15.18
CA ARG A 27 3.34 -18.15 -14.67
C ARG A 27 3.75 -16.80 -15.24
N THR A 28 4.02 -15.85 -14.38
CA THR A 28 4.55 -14.54 -14.76
C THR A 28 6.02 -14.46 -14.37
N LEU A 29 6.84 -13.84 -15.21
CA LEU A 29 8.24 -13.63 -14.91
C LEU A 29 8.42 -12.31 -14.15
N VAL A 30 9.00 -12.39 -12.95
CA VAL A 30 9.35 -11.23 -12.13
C VAL A 30 10.81 -11.32 -11.73
N PHE A 31 11.55 -10.24 -11.89
CA PHE A 31 12.94 -10.13 -11.44
C PHE A 31 12.95 -9.66 -9.98
N LEU A 32 13.26 -10.55 -9.04
CA LEU A 32 13.39 -10.25 -7.61
C LEU A 32 14.87 -10.00 -7.29
N ASP A 33 15.23 -8.75 -6.99
CA ASP A 33 16.64 -8.32 -6.83
C ASP A 33 17.53 -8.78 -8.00
N GLY A 34 16.99 -8.71 -9.22
CA GLY A 34 17.66 -9.12 -10.45
C GLY A 34 17.60 -10.62 -10.76
N VAL A 35 17.02 -11.45 -9.88
CA VAL A 35 16.88 -12.89 -10.10
C VAL A 35 15.54 -13.19 -10.82
N PRO A 36 15.56 -13.74 -12.05
CA PRO A 36 14.33 -14.10 -12.76
C PRO A 36 13.59 -15.20 -12.01
N THR A 37 12.40 -14.86 -11.51
CA THR A 37 11.60 -15.73 -10.64
C THR A 37 10.21 -15.92 -11.25
N PRO A 38 9.77 -17.15 -11.55
CA PRO A 38 8.40 -17.40 -11.94
C PRO A 38 7.48 -17.21 -10.72
N VAL A 39 6.42 -16.43 -10.88
CA VAL A 39 5.43 -16.15 -9.82
C VAL A 39 4.01 -16.44 -10.29
N GLN A 40 3.12 -16.59 -9.31
CA GLN A 40 1.67 -16.61 -9.49
C GLN A 40 1.06 -15.40 -8.76
N PHE A 41 0.47 -14.47 -9.50
CA PHE A 41 -0.30 -13.38 -8.93
C PHE A 41 -1.63 -13.88 -8.37
N ASN A 42 -1.93 -13.52 -7.12
CA ASN A 42 -3.21 -13.81 -6.47
C ASN A 42 -4.24 -12.71 -6.77
N ASP A 43 -3.76 -11.47 -6.82
CA ASP A 43 -4.46 -10.25 -7.19
C ASP A 43 -3.47 -9.32 -7.94
N GLY A 44 -3.78 -8.04 -8.10
CA GLY A 44 -2.91 -7.14 -8.86
C GLY A 44 -1.72 -6.55 -8.08
N ASP A 45 -1.60 -6.83 -6.78
CA ASP A 45 -0.55 -6.29 -5.90
C ASP A 45 0.08 -7.34 -4.94
N SER A 46 -0.21 -8.62 -5.14
CA SER A 46 0.30 -9.72 -4.33
C SER A 46 0.54 -10.96 -5.20
N PHE A 47 1.64 -11.67 -4.95
CA PHE A 47 1.97 -12.91 -5.66
C PHE A 47 2.60 -13.95 -4.74
N ARG A 48 2.73 -15.17 -5.25
CA ARG A 48 3.54 -16.25 -4.65
C ARG A 48 4.65 -16.66 -5.60
N ALA A 49 5.89 -16.71 -5.11
CA ALA A 49 7.01 -17.23 -5.88
C ALA A 49 6.89 -18.75 -6.05
N LEU A 50 7.05 -19.24 -7.27
CA LEU A 50 6.85 -20.65 -7.62
C LEU A 50 8.14 -21.47 -7.62
N ASP A 51 9.29 -20.79 -7.75
CA ASP A 51 10.60 -21.43 -7.82
C ASP A 51 11.71 -20.54 -7.27
N GLY A 52 12.94 -21.06 -7.24
CA GLY A 52 14.14 -20.34 -6.80
C GLY A 52 14.22 -20.14 -5.28
N PRO A 53 15.09 -19.22 -4.81
CA PRO A 53 15.34 -18.99 -3.38
C PRO A 53 14.10 -18.55 -2.60
N TYR A 54 13.13 -17.96 -3.28
CA TYR A 54 11.90 -17.43 -2.68
C TYR A 54 10.70 -18.38 -2.82
N ARG A 55 10.91 -19.62 -3.27
CA ARG A 55 9.83 -20.58 -3.56
C ARG A 55 8.86 -20.72 -2.39
N GLY A 56 7.57 -20.58 -2.69
CA GLY A 56 6.48 -20.73 -1.73
C GLY A 56 6.25 -19.49 -0.87
N MET A 57 7.10 -18.46 -0.91
CA MET A 57 6.87 -17.23 -0.16
C MET A 57 5.70 -16.44 -0.74
N GLY A 58 4.82 -15.97 0.14
CA GLY A 58 3.79 -14.98 -0.20
C GLY A 58 4.40 -13.59 -0.18
N THR A 59 4.07 -12.79 -1.18
CA THR A 59 4.57 -11.43 -1.37
C THR A 59 3.43 -10.43 -1.38
N ARG A 60 3.70 -9.26 -0.79
CA ARG A 60 2.88 -8.05 -0.94
C ARG A 60 3.72 -6.95 -1.58
N LEU A 61 3.14 -6.27 -2.58
CA LEU A 61 3.79 -5.15 -3.24
C LEU A 61 3.60 -3.86 -2.46
N GLU A 62 4.67 -3.09 -2.35
CA GLU A 62 4.69 -1.82 -1.61
C GLU A 62 4.28 -0.63 -2.47
N GLY A 63 3.70 0.37 -1.79
CA GLY A 63 3.49 1.71 -2.34
C GLY A 63 2.23 1.89 -3.18
N PHE A 64 1.49 0.82 -3.46
CA PHE A 64 0.19 0.87 -4.13
C PHE A 64 -0.75 -0.22 -3.62
N ASN A 65 -2.04 -0.05 -3.90
CA ASN A 65 -3.06 -1.07 -3.66
C ASN A 65 -3.90 -1.25 -4.91
N THR A 66 -4.32 -2.48 -5.17
CA THR A 66 -5.43 -2.76 -6.08
C THR A 66 -6.74 -2.87 -5.30
N LEU A 67 -7.87 -2.77 -5.99
CA LEU A 67 -9.15 -3.07 -5.37
C LEU A 67 -9.22 -4.56 -5.01
N GLU A 68 -9.95 -4.88 -3.94
CA GLU A 68 -10.14 -6.25 -3.50
C GLU A 68 -10.71 -7.14 -4.61
N SER A 69 -10.07 -8.28 -4.83
CA SER A 69 -10.42 -9.17 -5.95
C SER A 69 -11.17 -10.43 -5.52
N HIS A 70 -11.71 -10.48 -4.29
CA HIS A 70 -12.46 -11.63 -3.77
C HIS A 70 -13.98 -11.51 -3.97
N GLY A 71 -14.48 -10.43 -4.57
CA GLY A 71 -15.88 -10.22 -4.96
C GLY A 71 -16.19 -8.74 -5.28
N PRO A 72 -17.45 -8.38 -5.58
CA PRO A 72 -17.91 -6.99 -5.73
C PRO A 72 -17.96 -6.26 -4.38
N VAL A 73 -16.78 -6.00 -3.82
CA VAL A 73 -16.61 -5.46 -2.47
C VAL A 73 -16.71 -3.94 -2.46
N HIS A 74 -16.15 -3.26 -3.46
CA HIS A 74 -16.01 -1.82 -3.43
C HIS A 74 -17.11 -1.10 -4.20
N ARG A 75 -17.52 0.08 -3.71
CA ARG A 75 -18.44 0.98 -4.43
C ARG A 75 -18.09 2.44 -4.14
N PHE A 76 -18.01 3.28 -5.17
CA PHE A 76 -17.85 4.72 -5.03
C PHE A 76 -18.15 5.44 -6.35
N GLY A 77 -18.41 6.74 -6.27
CA GLY A 77 -18.84 7.52 -7.44
C GLY A 77 -20.14 6.95 -8.03
N ALA A 78 -20.21 6.85 -9.35
CA ALA A 78 -21.33 6.24 -10.06
C ALA A 78 -21.08 4.77 -10.48
N TRP A 79 -20.00 4.14 -9.98
CA TRP A 79 -19.72 2.74 -10.27
C TRP A 79 -20.68 1.78 -9.56
N ALA A 80 -21.08 0.72 -10.26
CA ALA A 80 -21.57 -0.50 -9.63
C ALA A 80 -20.40 -1.31 -9.04
N ALA A 81 -20.68 -2.14 -8.04
CA ALA A 81 -19.65 -2.89 -7.34
C ALA A 81 -19.02 -3.99 -8.23
N GLU A 82 -19.82 -4.57 -9.12
CA GLU A 82 -19.40 -5.56 -10.11
C GLU A 82 -18.44 -4.97 -11.14
N GLU A 83 -18.62 -3.71 -11.51
CA GLU A 83 -17.74 -3.03 -12.47
C GLU A 83 -16.36 -2.76 -11.86
N LEU A 84 -16.33 -2.31 -10.59
CA LEU A 84 -15.08 -2.15 -9.84
C LEU A 84 -14.39 -3.51 -9.63
N PHE A 85 -15.15 -4.58 -9.45
CA PHE A 85 -14.61 -5.94 -9.39
C PHE A 85 -13.97 -6.38 -10.70
N VAL A 86 -14.56 -6.05 -11.85
CA VAL A 86 -13.93 -6.28 -13.16
C VAL A 86 -12.58 -5.56 -13.24
N LEU A 87 -12.50 -4.30 -12.78
CA LEU A 87 -11.23 -3.56 -12.74
C LEU A 87 -10.20 -4.22 -11.80
N ALA A 88 -10.61 -4.74 -10.66
CA ALA A 88 -9.74 -5.52 -9.77
C ALA A 88 -9.16 -6.75 -10.50
N LYS A 89 -9.97 -7.47 -11.27
CA LYS A 89 -9.52 -8.62 -12.08
C LYS A 89 -8.65 -8.22 -13.26
N MET A 90 -8.91 -7.05 -13.86
CA MET A 90 -8.04 -6.47 -14.88
C MET A 90 -6.67 -6.12 -14.30
N ALA A 91 -6.60 -5.64 -13.05
CA ALA A 91 -5.32 -5.41 -12.37
C ALA A 91 -4.52 -6.71 -12.24
N THR A 92 -5.14 -7.81 -11.83
CA THR A 92 -4.50 -9.14 -11.78
C THR A 92 -4.01 -9.58 -13.16
N THR A 93 -4.86 -9.43 -14.19
CA THR A 93 -4.51 -9.81 -15.57
C THR A 93 -3.35 -8.96 -16.11
N ASN A 94 -3.34 -7.67 -15.81
CA ASN A 94 -2.26 -6.76 -16.20
C ASN A 94 -0.94 -7.18 -15.55
N ALA A 95 -0.96 -7.45 -14.25
CA ALA A 95 0.21 -7.97 -13.54
C ALA A 95 0.68 -9.31 -14.13
N GLN A 96 -0.24 -10.19 -14.55
CA GLN A 96 0.12 -11.49 -15.10
C GLN A 96 0.79 -11.43 -16.49
N ASN A 97 0.46 -10.42 -17.28
CA ASN A 97 0.88 -10.31 -18.69
C ASN A 97 2.20 -9.54 -18.89
N GLY A 98 2.82 -9.03 -17.82
CA GLY A 98 4.04 -8.25 -17.91
C GLY A 98 5.30 -9.00 -17.47
N ILE A 99 6.41 -8.27 -17.54
CA ILE A 99 7.69 -8.62 -16.93
C ILE A 99 8.05 -7.46 -16.01
N TRP A 100 8.26 -7.74 -14.73
CA TRP A 100 8.36 -6.70 -13.70
C TRP A 100 9.66 -6.82 -12.92
N HIS A 101 10.17 -5.69 -12.44
CA HIS A 101 11.42 -5.61 -11.69
C HIS A 101 11.15 -5.13 -10.29
N CYS A 102 11.48 -5.97 -9.34
CA CYS A 102 11.17 -5.77 -7.93
C CYS A 102 12.47 -5.76 -7.13
N ARG A 103 12.53 -4.87 -6.15
CA ARG A 103 13.62 -4.79 -5.18
C ARG A 103 13.09 -5.06 -3.78
N SER A 104 13.89 -5.72 -2.96
CA SER A 104 13.55 -5.89 -1.54
C SER A 104 13.46 -4.51 -0.87
N SER A 105 12.49 -4.34 0.04
CA SER A 105 12.22 -3.04 0.66
C SER A 105 13.43 -2.47 1.41
N LEU A 106 14.27 -3.32 1.99
CA LEU A 106 15.54 -2.89 2.60
C LEU A 106 16.50 -2.28 1.57
N ALA A 107 16.69 -2.96 0.44
CA ALA A 107 17.53 -2.44 -0.64
C ALA A 107 16.96 -1.12 -1.22
N ALA A 108 15.63 -0.97 -1.27
CA ALA A 108 14.97 0.25 -1.69
C ALA A 108 15.17 1.42 -0.69
N ARG A 109 15.14 1.14 0.61
CA ARG A 109 15.36 2.15 1.66
C ARG A 109 16.80 2.67 1.65
N ASP A 110 17.79 1.80 1.43
CA ASP A 110 19.20 2.19 1.38
C ASP A 110 19.52 3.14 0.21
N LEU A 111 18.80 3.03 -0.91
CA LEU A 111 18.95 3.94 -2.04
C LEU A 111 18.40 5.34 -1.75
N ASN A 112 17.26 5.45 -1.05
CA ASN A 112 16.65 6.73 -0.68
C ASN A 112 17.44 7.50 0.39
N VAL A 113 18.18 6.80 1.26
CA VAL A 113 19.10 7.45 2.22
C VAL A 113 20.30 8.05 1.51
N ARG A 114 20.83 7.41 0.46
CA ARG A 114 22.00 7.93 -0.28
C ARG A 114 21.66 9.13 -1.16
N THR A 115 20.49 9.14 -1.80
CA THR A 115 20.07 10.26 -2.68
C THR A 115 19.62 11.50 -1.91
N SER A 116 19.22 11.37 -0.63
CA SER A 116 18.84 12.51 0.22
C SER A 116 20.01 13.21 0.91
N SER A 117 21.23 12.69 0.78
CA SER A 117 22.44 13.41 1.19
C SER A 117 22.81 14.47 0.15
N ALA A 118 22.19 15.65 0.26
CA ALA A 118 22.63 16.83 -0.49
C ALA A 118 24.13 17.05 -0.27
N PRO A 119 24.93 17.35 -1.32
CA PRO A 119 26.34 17.61 -1.13
C PRO A 119 26.50 18.82 -0.20
N ARG A 120 27.14 18.61 0.96
CA ARG A 120 27.61 19.72 1.80
C ARG A 120 28.44 20.64 0.91
N SER A 121 27.93 21.83 0.64
CA SER A 121 28.68 22.88 -0.03
C SER A 121 29.89 23.21 0.83
N VAL A 122 31.04 22.69 0.44
CA VAL A 122 32.34 23.12 0.95
C VAL A 122 32.61 24.47 0.29
N LEU A 123 32.07 25.54 0.87
CA LEU A 123 32.59 26.88 0.64
C LEU A 123 33.88 27.01 1.47
N GLY A 124 34.99 26.61 0.85
CA GLY A 124 36.35 26.95 1.29
C GLY A 124 36.86 28.16 0.50
N PRO A 125 37.66 29.05 1.13
CA PRO A 125 37.98 30.36 0.58
C PRO A 125 39.07 30.29 -0.49
N GLU A 126 38.95 31.21 -1.44
CA GLU A 126 39.99 31.55 -2.43
C GLU A 126 41.34 31.83 -1.75
N ARG A 127 42.40 31.21 -2.27
CA ARG A 127 43.77 31.76 -2.34
C ARG A 127 44.72 30.81 -3.06
N GLY A 128 45.54 31.38 -3.94
CA GLY A 128 46.94 30.98 -4.07
C GLY A 128 47.37 30.34 -5.39
N GLN A 129 48.03 31.14 -6.22
CA GLN A 129 48.83 30.76 -7.37
C GLN A 129 49.90 29.70 -7.03
N GLY A 130 50.20 28.81 -7.98
CA GLY A 130 51.38 27.95 -7.94
C GLY A 130 51.59 27.20 -9.26
N GLN A 131 52.56 27.65 -10.05
CA GLN A 131 53.07 27.01 -11.26
C GLN A 131 53.77 25.68 -10.92
N GLY A 132 53.64 24.67 -11.79
CA GLY A 132 54.43 23.44 -11.72
C GLY A 132 54.26 22.58 -12.97
N GLN A 133 55.20 22.69 -13.91
CA GLN A 133 55.35 21.82 -15.07
C GLN A 133 55.82 20.42 -14.64
N GLY A 134 55.35 19.39 -15.33
CA GLY A 134 55.84 18.01 -15.16
C GLY A 134 55.38 17.11 -16.31
N GLN A 135 56.23 16.99 -17.33
CA GLN A 135 56.12 16.03 -18.43
C GLN A 135 56.40 14.61 -17.91
N GLY A 136 55.69 13.61 -18.45
CA GLY A 136 55.97 12.20 -18.18
C GLY A 136 55.29 11.31 -19.21
N GLN A 137 55.99 11.09 -20.33
CA GLN A 137 55.67 10.07 -21.33
C GLN A 137 55.99 8.69 -20.77
N GLY A 138 55.16 7.70 -21.09
CA GLY A 138 55.39 6.29 -20.75
C GLY A 138 54.57 5.37 -21.64
N GLN A 139 55.12 5.07 -22.82
CA GLN A 139 54.68 3.99 -23.70
C GLN A 139 54.97 2.63 -23.07
N GLY A 140 54.07 1.67 -23.26
CA GLY A 140 54.27 0.28 -22.82
C GLY A 140 53.26 -0.65 -23.44
N GLN A 141 53.46 -0.94 -24.74
CA GLN A 141 52.91 -2.13 -25.40
C GLN A 141 53.64 -3.38 -24.87
N SER A 142 52.88 -4.39 -24.46
CA SER A 142 53.37 -5.77 -24.43
C SER A 142 52.22 -6.73 -24.71
N ASP A 143 52.34 -7.39 -25.86
CA ASP A 143 51.58 -8.56 -26.26
C ASP A 143 51.74 -9.71 -25.25
N GLY A 144 50.62 -10.35 -24.90
CA GLY A 144 50.55 -11.52 -24.03
C GLY A 144 49.22 -12.26 -24.23
N PRO A 145 49.19 -13.59 -24.05
CA PRO A 145 48.42 -14.52 -24.86
C PRO A 145 46.91 -14.53 -24.56
N ARG A 146 46.11 -14.83 -25.59
CA ARG A 146 44.69 -15.18 -25.48
C ARG A 146 44.48 -16.25 -24.40
N PRO A 147 43.66 -15.98 -23.37
CA PRO A 147 43.10 -17.04 -22.54
C PRO A 147 42.02 -17.78 -23.34
N LYS A 148 41.95 -19.06 -23.07
CA LYS A 148 40.97 -20.00 -23.59
C LYS A 148 39.55 -19.53 -23.23
N ILE A 149 38.64 -19.69 -24.17
CA ILE A 149 37.20 -19.70 -23.91
C ILE A 149 36.95 -20.98 -23.13
N GLU A 150 36.93 -20.86 -21.80
CA GLU A 150 36.31 -21.83 -20.92
C GLU A 150 34.88 -21.36 -20.71
N ASP A 151 33.95 -22.30 -20.78
CA ASP A 151 32.52 -22.08 -20.63
C ASP A 151 32.24 -21.46 -19.24
N ASP A 152 32.06 -20.14 -19.24
CA ASP A 152 31.65 -19.37 -18.08
C ASP A 152 30.15 -19.65 -17.87
N GLU A 153 29.84 -20.75 -17.17
CA GLU A 153 28.58 -20.88 -16.44
C GLU A 153 28.53 -19.72 -15.46
N GLY A 154 27.99 -18.60 -15.95
CA GLY A 154 27.88 -17.34 -15.23
C GLY A 154 27.35 -17.61 -13.84
N ALA A 155 28.22 -17.35 -12.85
CA ALA A 155 27.86 -17.35 -11.45
C ALA A 155 26.65 -16.43 -11.27
N ILE A 156 25.47 -17.03 -11.16
CA ILE A 156 24.30 -16.37 -10.59
C ILE A 156 24.77 -16.02 -9.19
N ALA A 157 25.05 -14.72 -8.97
CA ALA A 157 25.37 -14.17 -7.67
C ALA A 157 24.39 -14.79 -6.68
N SER A 158 24.90 -15.53 -5.69
CA SER A 158 24.08 -16.07 -4.62
C SER A 158 23.37 -14.86 -4.01
N ALA A 159 22.08 -14.71 -4.28
CA ALA A 159 21.28 -13.68 -3.65
C ALA A 159 21.44 -13.90 -2.14
N SER A 160 22.20 -13.03 -1.49
CA SER A 160 22.31 -13.05 -0.04
C SER A 160 20.91 -12.79 0.45
N THR A 161 20.30 -13.80 1.08
CA THR A 161 19.00 -13.69 1.75
C THR A 161 19.18 -12.84 3.00
N GLY A 162 19.54 -11.55 2.82
CA GLY A 162 19.44 -10.56 3.87
C GLY A 162 18.03 -10.60 4.45
N GLU A 163 17.91 -10.28 5.74
CA GLU A 163 16.64 -10.26 6.46
C GLU A 163 15.59 -9.50 5.64
N LEU A 164 14.55 -10.16 5.12
CA LEU A 164 13.56 -9.48 4.28
C LEU A 164 12.51 -8.83 5.16
N ASP A 165 12.08 -7.62 4.82
CA ASP A 165 10.95 -6.97 5.47
C ASP A 165 9.67 -7.78 5.20
N THR A 166 8.86 -7.97 6.24
CA THR A 166 7.56 -8.64 6.15
C THR A 166 6.44 -7.78 6.69
N ASP A 167 5.23 -7.98 6.17
CA ASP A 167 4.03 -7.39 6.76
C ASP A 167 3.54 -8.17 7.99
N THR A 168 2.45 -7.68 8.60
CA THR A 168 1.82 -8.31 9.77
C THR A 168 1.28 -9.73 9.51
N TYR A 169 1.20 -10.14 8.24
CA TYR A 169 0.77 -11.48 7.82
C TYR A 169 1.96 -12.37 7.44
N GLY A 170 3.20 -11.90 7.61
CA GLY A 170 4.41 -12.62 7.24
C GLY A 170 4.68 -12.68 5.74
N ARG A 171 4.01 -11.83 4.93
CA ARG A 171 4.29 -11.72 3.49
C ARG A 171 5.52 -10.84 3.30
N VAL A 172 6.41 -11.26 2.42
CA VAL A 172 7.61 -10.49 2.07
C VAL A 172 7.20 -9.24 1.29
N LEU A 173 7.78 -8.11 1.67
CA LEU A 173 7.55 -6.84 1.01
C LEU A 173 8.52 -6.61 -0.14
N TRP A 174 7.96 -6.27 -1.30
CA TRP A 174 8.72 -5.98 -2.52
C TRP A 174 8.25 -4.67 -3.14
N LEU A 175 9.19 -3.86 -3.61
CA LEU A 175 8.91 -2.67 -4.38
C LEU A 175 9.13 -2.94 -5.87
N CYS A 176 8.04 -3.05 -6.63
CA CYS A 176 8.07 -3.21 -8.10
C CYS A 176 7.60 -1.90 -8.76
N GLU A 177 8.51 -0.94 -8.93
CA GLU A 177 8.16 0.42 -9.38
C GLU A 177 7.52 0.45 -10.77
N ASP A 178 8.00 -0.39 -11.70
CA ASP A 178 7.47 -0.46 -13.06
C ASP A 178 6.03 -0.97 -13.10
N LEU A 179 5.74 -2.05 -12.36
CA LEU A 179 4.39 -2.57 -12.19
C LEU A 179 3.48 -1.56 -11.47
N ALA A 180 3.94 -0.97 -10.37
CA ALA A 180 3.17 0.00 -9.59
C ALA A 180 2.74 1.21 -10.45
N ILE A 181 3.70 1.81 -11.16
CA ILE A 181 3.44 2.96 -12.05
C ILE A 181 2.46 2.56 -13.16
N ASP A 182 2.64 1.39 -13.78
CA ASP A 182 1.77 0.92 -14.85
C ASP A 182 0.33 0.69 -14.37
N GLN A 183 0.14 -0.02 -13.24
CA GLN A 183 -1.18 -0.27 -12.64
C GLN A 183 -1.87 1.05 -12.29
N ILE A 184 -1.17 1.96 -11.60
CA ILE A 184 -1.73 3.23 -11.16
C ILE A 184 -2.09 4.11 -12.38
N ARG A 185 -1.19 4.23 -13.36
CA ARG A 185 -1.42 5.07 -14.55
C ARG A 185 -2.60 4.58 -15.39
N LYS A 186 -2.86 3.26 -15.41
CA LYS A 186 -4.04 2.66 -16.05
C LYS A 186 -5.33 2.82 -15.21
N GLY A 187 -5.24 3.29 -13.97
CA GLY A 187 -6.38 3.37 -13.04
C GLY A 187 -6.82 2.00 -12.52
N LEU A 188 -5.92 1.01 -12.49
CA LEU A 188 -6.16 -0.33 -11.95
C LEU A 188 -5.74 -0.44 -10.47
N ALA A 189 -5.03 0.58 -9.98
CA ALA A 189 -4.54 0.70 -8.63
C ALA A 189 -4.57 2.18 -8.17
N HIS A 190 -4.40 2.38 -6.88
CA HIS A 190 -4.11 3.68 -6.29
C HIS A 190 -2.78 3.66 -5.54
N ALA A 191 -2.09 4.80 -5.52
CA ALA A 191 -0.92 5.00 -4.69
C ALA A 191 -1.32 4.89 -3.21
N MET A 192 -0.47 4.27 -2.40
CA MET A 192 -0.65 4.23 -0.96
C MET A 192 0.68 4.26 -0.23
N SER A 193 0.69 4.82 0.97
CA SER A 193 1.63 4.47 2.02
C SER A 193 0.88 3.67 3.08
N ILE A 194 1.59 2.80 3.81
CA ILE A 194 0.96 2.08 4.91
C ILE A 194 0.75 2.99 6.13
N ASP A 195 1.50 4.08 6.25
CA ASP A 195 1.56 4.99 7.39
C ASP A 195 0.94 6.36 7.06
N GLU A 196 1.18 7.34 7.92
CA GLU A 196 0.70 8.69 7.74
C GLU A 196 1.45 9.45 6.63
N LYS A 197 2.59 8.98 6.12
CA LYS A 197 3.37 9.77 5.14
C LYS A 197 2.68 9.76 3.78
N PRO A 198 2.90 10.77 2.93
CA PRO A 198 2.48 10.68 1.53
C PRO A 198 3.07 9.44 0.85
N ALA A 199 2.35 8.90 -0.13
CA ALA A 199 2.88 7.85 -1.00
C ALA A 199 4.05 8.37 -1.86
N HIS A 200 4.77 7.44 -2.49
CA HIS A 200 5.92 7.77 -3.32
C HIS A 200 5.57 8.80 -4.40
N ALA A 201 6.40 9.82 -4.59
CA ALA A 201 6.09 10.95 -5.47
C ALA A 201 5.81 10.54 -6.93
N THR A 202 6.53 9.55 -7.46
CA THR A 202 6.28 9.02 -8.82
C THR A 202 4.94 8.28 -8.92
N PHE A 203 4.50 7.62 -7.84
CA PHE A 203 3.21 6.93 -7.79
C PHE A 203 2.07 7.95 -7.70
N LEU A 204 2.26 9.02 -6.93
CA LEU A 204 1.32 10.15 -6.89
C LEU A 204 1.21 10.88 -8.22
N ALA A 205 2.32 11.06 -8.93
CA ALA A 205 2.29 11.62 -10.28
C ALA A 205 1.47 10.74 -11.23
N ALA A 206 1.69 9.41 -11.23
CA ALA A 206 0.91 8.46 -12.01
C ALA A 206 -0.59 8.48 -11.63
N GLN A 207 -0.92 8.56 -10.33
CA GLN A 207 -2.30 8.62 -9.85
C GLN A 207 -3.00 9.89 -10.32
N ARG A 208 -2.34 11.05 -10.19
CA ARG A 208 -2.88 12.32 -10.68
C ARG A 208 -3.13 12.29 -12.18
N GLU A 209 -2.21 11.68 -12.95
CA GLU A 209 -2.38 11.45 -14.38
C GLU A 209 -3.61 10.56 -14.66
N ALA A 210 -3.80 9.49 -13.90
CA ALA A 210 -4.93 8.56 -14.07
C ALA A 210 -6.27 9.22 -13.71
N ILE A 211 -6.31 9.99 -12.62
CA ILE A 211 -7.48 10.75 -12.17
C ILE A 211 -7.85 11.83 -13.20
N ALA A 212 -6.88 12.63 -13.65
CA ALA A 212 -7.13 13.67 -14.65
C ALA A 212 -7.63 13.08 -15.98
N GLY A 213 -7.10 11.91 -16.36
CA GLY A 213 -7.55 11.16 -17.52
C GLY A 213 -8.81 10.31 -17.31
N ARG A 214 -9.42 10.32 -16.11
CA ARG A 214 -10.58 9.50 -15.76
C ARG A 214 -10.42 8.02 -16.14
N ARG A 215 -9.24 7.46 -15.88
CA ARG A 215 -8.88 6.09 -16.25
C ARG A 215 -9.29 5.08 -15.19
N GLY A 216 -9.70 3.88 -15.64
CA GLY A 216 -10.01 2.75 -14.78
C GLY A 216 -10.97 3.15 -13.65
N MET A 217 -10.59 2.86 -12.41
CA MET A 217 -11.41 3.09 -11.22
C MET A 217 -11.83 4.56 -11.03
N TRP A 218 -11.12 5.51 -11.65
CA TRP A 218 -11.41 6.95 -11.54
C TRP A 218 -12.45 7.47 -12.54
N ALA A 219 -12.95 6.62 -13.46
CA ALA A 219 -13.79 7.08 -14.57
C ALA A 219 -15.13 7.69 -14.14
N HIS A 220 -15.69 7.21 -13.03
CA HIS A 220 -17.03 7.56 -12.56
C HIS A 220 -17.05 8.27 -11.20
N GLY A 221 -15.92 8.84 -10.78
CA GLY A 221 -15.81 9.62 -9.56
C GLY A 221 -14.51 9.35 -8.82
N VAL A 222 -14.11 10.31 -7.99
CA VAL A 222 -12.91 10.22 -7.15
C VAL A 222 -13.32 10.61 -5.73
N PRO A 223 -13.49 9.65 -4.81
CA PRO A 223 -13.74 9.98 -3.41
C PRO A 223 -12.49 10.63 -2.81
N ALA A 224 -12.63 11.37 -1.71
CA ALA A 224 -11.48 11.90 -0.99
C ALA A 224 -10.67 10.77 -0.33
N TYR A 225 -11.35 9.69 0.10
CA TYR A 225 -10.70 8.50 0.65
C TYR A 225 -11.27 7.21 0.05
N LEU A 226 -10.40 6.21 -0.07
CA LEU A 226 -10.76 4.84 -0.38
C LEU A 226 -10.78 3.98 0.88
N VAL A 227 -11.90 3.33 1.17
CA VAL A 227 -11.98 2.25 2.17
C VAL A 227 -11.26 1.04 1.59
N THR A 228 -10.14 0.67 2.21
CA THR A 228 -9.25 -0.40 1.73
C THR A 228 -9.25 -1.61 2.65
N SER A 229 -9.62 -1.46 3.91
CA SER A 229 -9.82 -2.58 4.83
C SER A 229 -10.93 -2.26 5.83
N LEU A 230 -11.72 -3.27 6.16
CA LEU A 230 -12.72 -3.24 7.21
C LEU A 230 -12.38 -4.24 8.29
N HIS A 231 -12.54 -3.83 9.54
CA HIS A 231 -12.34 -4.67 10.71
C HIS A 231 -13.52 -4.50 11.66
N SER A 232 -14.22 -5.58 12.01
CA SER A 232 -15.29 -5.53 13.02
C SER A 232 -14.71 -5.59 14.43
N SER A 233 -15.42 -5.03 15.42
CA SER A 233 -15.01 -5.12 16.84
C SER A 233 -14.98 -6.54 17.38
N GLU A 234 -15.66 -7.48 16.71
CA GLU A 234 -15.69 -8.90 17.08
C GLU A 234 -14.47 -9.69 16.58
N GLU A 235 -13.58 -9.11 15.77
CA GLU A 235 -12.43 -9.82 15.19
C GLU A 235 -11.26 -10.09 16.19
N ASP A 236 -11.47 -9.94 17.50
CA ASP A 236 -10.53 -10.20 18.60
C ASP A 236 -9.09 -9.70 18.35
N TRP A 237 -8.96 -8.42 18.01
CA TRP A 237 -7.67 -7.77 17.85
C TRP A 237 -7.18 -7.16 19.18
N PRO A 238 -5.89 -7.28 19.52
CA PRO A 238 -5.34 -6.76 20.78
C PRO A 238 -5.32 -5.23 20.87
N SER A 239 -5.53 -4.53 19.75
CA SER A 239 -5.62 -3.07 19.67
C SER A 239 -7.05 -2.62 19.37
N ARG A 240 -7.33 -1.33 19.55
CA ARG A 240 -8.61 -0.73 19.16
C ARG A 240 -8.89 -0.98 17.66
N THR A 241 -10.07 -1.52 17.36
CA THR A 241 -10.55 -1.80 16.00
C THR A 241 -10.58 -0.54 15.14
N TYR A 242 -10.17 -0.67 13.88
CA TYR A 242 -10.20 0.43 12.92
C TYR A 242 -10.42 -0.07 11.49
N ASN A 243 -11.11 0.74 10.68
CA ASN A 243 -11.13 0.61 9.23
C ASN A 243 -9.97 1.41 8.63
N ARG A 244 -9.42 0.96 7.49
CA ARG A 244 -8.36 1.69 6.79
C ARG A 244 -8.92 2.52 5.64
N LEU A 245 -8.66 3.81 5.69
CA LEU A 245 -8.90 4.77 4.63
C LEU A 245 -7.56 5.12 3.95
N VAL A 246 -7.57 5.34 2.64
CA VAL A 246 -6.40 5.86 1.92
C VAL A 246 -6.80 7.12 1.17
N SER A 247 -6.10 8.22 1.41
CA SER A 247 -6.40 9.49 0.74
C SER A 247 -6.08 9.42 -0.75
N THR A 248 -7.00 9.87 -1.59
CA THR A 248 -6.75 9.98 -3.04
C THR A 248 -5.88 11.19 -3.40
N ALA A 249 -5.68 12.12 -2.47
CA ALA A 249 -4.89 13.33 -2.70
C ALA A 249 -3.37 13.08 -2.65
N ASP A 250 -2.91 12.30 -1.67
CA ASP A 250 -1.50 12.05 -1.37
C ASP A 250 -1.18 10.60 -0.98
N GLY A 251 -2.15 9.69 -1.00
CA GLY A 251 -1.96 8.26 -0.76
C GLY A 251 -1.68 7.89 0.69
N HIS A 252 -1.76 8.80 1.67
CA HIS A 252 -1.53 8.40 3.06
C HIS A 252 -2.64 7.48 3.57
N SER A 253 -2.29 6.57 4.50
CA SER A 253 -3.26 5.74 5.21
C SER A 253 -3.78 6.45 6.46
N ALA A 254 -5.10 6.52 6.59
CA ALA A 254 -5.80 7.03 7.76
C ALA A 254 -6.56 5.89 8.46
N GLY A 255 -6.39 5.77 9.78
CA GLY A 255 -7.16 4.85 10.60
C GLY A 255 -8.49 5.46 11.03
N TRP A 256 -9.61 4.87 10.63
CA TRP A 256 -10.95 5.19 11.13
C TRP A 256 -11.25 4.28 12.32
N LYS A 257 -10.97 4.75 13.54
CA LYS A 257 -11.18 3.99 14.79
C LYS A 257 -12.67 3.94 15.14
N HIS A 258 -13.17 2.76 15.49
CA HIS A 258 -14.57 2.56 15.92
C HIS A 258 -14.69 1.40 16.92
N ASN A 259 -15.89 1.25 17.49
CA ASN A 259 -16.27 0.10 18.33
C ASN A 259 -17.41 -0.71 17.70
N GLU A 260 -17.76 -0.40 16.45
CA GLU A 260 -18.87 -1.02 15.73
C GLU A 260 -18.58 -2.48 15.38
N SER A 261 -19.60 -3.32 15.49
CA SER A 261 -19.62 -4.65 14.90
C SER A 261 -20.35 -4.60 13.56
N TYR A 262 -19.85 -5.36 12.59
CA TYR A 262 -20.43 -5.47 11.25
C TYR A 262 -20.98 -6.87 11.00
N ASP A 263 -22.22 -6.94 10.51
CA ASP A 263 -22.81 -8.17 10.02
C ASP A 263 -22.13 -8.62 8.70
N GLU A 264 -22.08 -9.94 8.43
CA GLU A 264 -21.59 -10.46 7.15
C GLU A 264 -22.40 -9.84 6.00
N CYS A 265 -21.69 -9.30 4.99
CA CYS A 265 -22.24 -8.55 3.86
C CYS A 265 -22.77 -7.14 4.18
N ALA A 266 -22.48 -6.58 5.36
CA ALA A 266 -22.77 -5.17 5.63
C ALA A 266 -21.95 -4.24 4.72
N GLU A 267 -22.59 -3.23 4.15
CA GLU A 267 -21.90 -2.18 3.40
C GLU A 267 -21.47 -1.06 4.35
N VAL A 268 -20.17 -0.80 4.43
CA VAL A 268 -19.58 0.21 5.31
C VAL A 268 -18.96 1.29 4.44
N CYS A 269 -19.41 2.53 4.60
CA CYS A 269 -18.99 3.66 3.78
C CYS A 269 -18.27 4.74 4.59
N SER A 270 -17.22 5.33 4.01
CA SER A 270 -16.72 6.62 4.46
C SER A 270 -17.77 7.69 4.22
N ARG A 271 -17.86 8.65 5.15
CA ARG A 271 -18.63 9.88 4.97
C ARG A 271 -17.67 11.03 4.85
N GLU A 272 -17.83 11.80 3.79
CA GLU A 272 -16.86 12.81 3.39
C GLU A 272 -17.58 14.12 3.09
N ARG A 273 -16.97 15.25 3.42
CA ARG A 273 -17.45 16.58 3.00
C ARG A 273 -16.35 17.35 2.29
N THR A 274 -16.75 18.22 1.38
CA THR A 274 -15.83 19.17 0.75
C THR A 274 -15.82 20.46 1.57
N VAL A 275 -14.61 20.91 1.92
CA VAL A 275 -14.37 22.15 2.67
C VAL A 275 -13.47 23.06 1.84
N ASP A 276 -13.79 24.35 1.84
CA ASP A 276 -12.99 25.37 1.17
C ASP A 276 -11.55 25.40 1.71
N PRO A 277 -10.52 25.32 0.85
CA PRO A 277 -9.12 25.45 1.26
C PRO A 277 -8.82 26.70 2.10
N GLU A 278 -9.49 27.83 1.87
CA GLU A 278 -9.28 29.05 2.66
C GLU A 278 -9.75 28.88 4.11
N VAL A 279 -10.82 28.12 4.33
CA VAL A 279 -11.31 27.80 5.69
C VAL A 279 -10.29 26.91 6.41
N ILE A 280 -9.72 25.93 5.71
CA ILE A 280 -8.67 25.05 6.24
C ILE A 280 -7.44 25.87 6.66
N GLU A 281 -6.97 26.79 5.81
CA GLU A 281 -5.83 27.67 6.13
C GLU A 281 -6.13 28.62 7.30
N GLY A 282 -7.36 29.13 7.38
CA GLY A 282 -7.81 29.92 8.53
C GLY A 282 -7.71 29.11 9.83
N VAL A 283 -8.21 27.88 9.83
CA VAL A 283 -8.11 26.97 11.00
C VAL A 283 -6.67 26.67 11.35
N ARG A 284 -5.79 26.42 10.35
CA ARG A 284 -4.36 26.20 10.59
C ARG A 284 -3.72 27.39 11.28
N ARG A 285 -4.03 28.61 10.85
CA ARG A 285 -3.52 29.84 11.46
C ARG A 285 -3.98 29.98 12.91
N ASP A 286 -5.28 29.82 13.16
CA ASP A 286 -5.83 29.96 14.51
C ASP A 286 -5.25 28.91 15.47
N LEU A 287 -5.15 27.65 15.02
CA LEU A 287 -4.54 26.57 15.78
C LEU A 287 -3.06 26.83 16.09
N SER A 288 -2.32 27.42 15.15
CA SER A 288 -0.90 27.76 15.34
C SER A 288 -0.69 28.94 16.30
N LEU A 289 -1.72 29.77 16.49
CA LEU A 289 -1.69 30.91 17.41
C LEU A 289 -2.22 30.56 18.81
N ASP A 290 -2.84 29.39 18.98
CA ASP A 290 -3.38 28.95 20.27
C ASP A 290 -2.24 28.50 21.21
N PRO A 291 -2.03 29.20 22.36
CA PRO A 291 -1.00 28.83 23.32
C PRO A 291 -1.16 27.42 23.90
N ALA A 292 -2.40 26.91 24.02
CA ALA A 292 -2.67 25.56 24.52
C ALA A 292 -2.24 24.47 23.53
N MET A 293 -2.19 24.79 22.23
CA MET A 293 -1.81 23.87 21.16
C MET A 293 -0.38 24.04 20.68
N ALA A 294 0.37 25.05 21.17
CA ALA A 294 1.71 25.37 20.71
C ALA A 294 2.68 24.17 20.71
N ALA A 295 2.71 23.37 21.78
CA ALA A 295 3.56 22.18 21.86
C ALA A 295 3.15 21.09 20.86
N THR A 296 1.84 20.87 20.72
CA THR A 296 1.26 19.91 19.78
C THR A 296 1.61 20.29 18.34
N VAL A 297 1.35 21.55 17.96
CA VAL A 297 1.63 22.11 16.63
C VAL A 297 3.12 22.03 16.30
N ALA A 298 3.98 22.44 17.23
CA ALA A 298 5.43 22.37 17.04
C ALA A 298 5.94 20.95 16.78
N SER A 299 5.27 19.93 17.31
CA SER A 299 5.66 18.53 17.12
C SER A 299 5.32 17.97 15.73
N LEU A 300 4.35 18.54 15.03
CA LEU A 300 3.85 18.00 13.76
C LEU A 300 4.61 18.56 12.55
N GLY A 301 4.99 19.84 12.58
CA GLY A 301 5.43 20.57 11.39
C GLY A 301 4.25 20.92 10.46
N ASP A 302 4.47 21.86 9.55
CA ASP A 302 3.39 22.49 8.79
C ASP A 302 2.63 21.54 7.86
N GLU A 303 3.32 20.65 7.16
CA GLU A 303 2.71 19.72 6.20
C GLU A 303 1.77 18.72 6.89
N LEU A 304 2.25 18.12 7.98
CA LEU A 304 1.49 17.17 8.78
C LEU A 304 0.31 17.86 9.47
N LEU A 305 0.52 19.05 10.01
CA LEU A 305 -0.54 19.86 10.62
C LEU A 305 -1.67 20.13 9.62
N LEU A 306 -1.33 20.63 8.42
CA LEU A 306 -2.31 20.92 7.38
C LEU A 306 -3.07 19.66 6.96
N ARG A 307 -2.39 18.52 6.88
CA ARG A 307 -3.04 17.24 6.60
C ARG A 307 -4.03 16.84 7.67
N VAL A 308 -3.66 16.88 8.95
CA VAL A 308 -4.58 16.52 10.06
C VAL A 308 -5.84 17.39 10.02
N ILE A 309 -5.69 18.69 9.76
CA ILE A 309 -6.82 19.60 9.63
C ILE A 309 -7.68 19.22 8.42
N ARG A 310 -7.06 18.92 7.27
CA ARG A 310 -7.77 18.48 6.06
C ARG A 310 -8.52 17.17 6.28
N ASP A 311 -7.89 16.19 6.92
CA ASP A 311 -8.51 14.90 7.23
C ASP A 311 -9.73 15.10 8.14
N PHE A 312 -9.58 15.87 9.22
CA PHE A 312 -10.70 16.19 10.11
C PHE A 312 -11.80 16.98 9.38
N ALA A 313 -11.42 17.94 8.55
CA ALA A 313 -12.34 18.71 7.74
C ALA A 313 -13.11 17.80 6.78
N ALA A 314 -12.48 16.79 6.19
CA ALA A 314 -13.14 15.85 5.28
C ALA A 314 -13.98 14.80 6.01
N LEU A 315 -13.45 14.20 7.07
CA LEU A 315 -13.96 12.97 7.71
C LEU A 315 -14.72 13.19 9.02
N GLY A 316 -14.55 14.35 9.68
CA GLY A 316 -15.18 14.64 10.97
C GLY A 316 -14.49 14.03 12.20
N PHE A 317 -13.29 13.48 12.03
CA PHE A 317 -12.47 12.94 13.12
C PHE A 317 -10.99 13.12 12.80
N ALA A 318 -10.16 13.24 13.84
CA ALA A 318 -8.71 13.27 13.65
C ALA A 318 -8.20 11.84 13.38
N THR A 319 -7.43 11.68 12.31
CA THR A 319 -6.81 10.41 11.94
C THR A 319 -5.65 10.10 12.89
N ASP A 320 -5.36 8.81 13.09
CA ASP A 320 -4.31 8.40 14.01
C ASP A 320 -2.92 8.71 13.46
N LEU A 321 -2.06 9.30 14.29
CA LEU A 321 -0.69 9.65 13.94
C LEU A 321 0.29 8.75 14.70
N ARG A 322 0.83 7.72 14.04
CA ARG A 322 1.65 6.69 14.72
C ARG A 322 2.89 7.27 15.38
N GLY A 323 3.52 8.27 14.75
CA GLY A 323 4.67 8.96 15.31
C GLY A 323 4.37 9.94 16.45
N HIS A 324 3.09 10.22 16.74
CA HIS A 324 2.66 11.33 17.60
C HIS A 324 1.56 10.90 18.59
N PRO A 325 1.88 10.01 19.55
CA PRO A 325 0.89 9.53 20.52
C PRO A 325 0.30 10.70 21.34
N GLY A 326 -1.02 10.68 21.54
CA GLY A 326 -1.74 11.72 22.27
C GLY A 326 -2.06 12.98 21.45
N VAL A 327 -1.32 13.25 20.37
CA VAL A 327 -1.59 14.40 19.50
C VAL A 327 -2.96 14.28 18.83
N SER A 328 -3.32 13.11 18.32
CA SER A 328 -4.63 12.90 17.69
C SER A 328 -5.79 13.25 18.62
N GLN A 329 -5.70 12.94 19.92
CA GLN A 329 -6.76 13.23 20.89
C GLN A 329 -6.87 14.72 21.21
N ALA A 330 -5.74 15.39 21.43
CA ALA A 330 -5.73 16.84 21.68
C ALA A 330 -6.23 17.61 20.44
N MET A 331 -5.77 17.21 19.25
CA MET A 331 -6.22 17.78 17.98
C MET A 331 -7.71 17.55 17.74
N ASP A 332 -8.22 16.33 17.96
CA ASP A 332 -9.65 16.03 17.79
C ASP A 332 -10.51 16.90 18.70
N ALA A 333 -10.15 17.01 19.99
CA ALA A 333 -10.87 17.84 20.94
C ALA A 333 -10.89 19.32 20.52
N TRP A 334 -9.73 19.87 20.16
CA TRP A 334 -9.63 21.27 19.73
C TRP A 334 -10.41 21.53 18.44
N LEU A 335 -10.27 20.65 17.44
CA LEU A 335 -10.92 20.80 16.14
C LEU A 335 -12.44 20.68 16.24
N ARG A 336 -12.96 19.79 17.10
CA ARG A 336 -14.41 19.72 17.38
C ARG A 336 -14.95 21.01 17.96
N GLU A 337 -14.25 21.56 18.96
CA GLU A 337 -14.71 22.76 19.66
C GLU A 337 -14.61 24.02 18.80
N HIS A 338 -13.49 24.21 18.08
CA HIS A 338 -13.16 25.49 17.45
C HIS A 338 -13.30 25.51 15.93
N ALA A 339 -13.18 24.36 15.26
CA ALA A 339 -13.10 24.29 13.79
C ALA A 339 -14.33 23.63 13.15
N GLU A 340 -14.92 22.61 13.77
CA GLU A 340 -16.05 21.86 13.23
C GLU A 340 -17.25 22.73 12.82
N PRO A 341 -17.65 23.78 13.57
CA PRO A 341 -18.72 24.69 13.14
C PRO A 341 -18.44 25.37 11.79
N ARG A 342 -17.16 25.63 11.48
CA ARG A 342 -16.73 26.27 10.22
C ARG A 342 -16.73 25.30 9.04
N PHE A 343 -16.46 24.02 9.31
CA PHE A 343 -16.45 22.97 8.29
C PHE A 343 -17.86 22.45 7.97
N SER A 344 -18.82 22.64 8.88
CA SER A 344 -20.17 22.07 8.78
C SER A 344 -21.12 22.82 7.83
N VAL A 345 -20.57 23.71 7.00
CA VAL A 345 -21.31 24.41 5.93
C VAL A 345 -21.71 23.49 4.78
N SER A 346 -20.96 22.39 4.56
CA SER A 346 -21.26 21.37 3.54
C SER A 346 -21.74 20.07 4.20
N PRO A 347 -22.81 19.44 3.69
CA PRO A 347 -23.24 18.15 4.21
C PRO A 347 -22.22 17.05 3.88
N TYR A 348 -22.16 16.03 4.74
CA TYR A 348 -21.44 14.80 4.43
C TYR A 348 -22.15 14.03 3.31
N ALA A 349 -21.42 13.75 2.25
CA ALA A 349 -21.78 12.81 1.20
C ALA A 349 -21.17 11.42 1.48
N THR A 350 -21.70 10.40 0.81
CA THR A 350 -21.07 9.08 0.78
C THR A 350 -19.79 9.16 -0.04
N GLY A 351 -18.67 8.73 0.54
CA GLY A 351 -17.39 8.63 -0.13
C GLY A 351 -17.24 7.27 -0.83
N SER A 352 -16.33 6.45 -0.32
CA SER A 352 -16.18 5.07 -0.75
C SER A 352 -16.75 4.07 0.24
N CYS A 353 -17.29 2.98 -0.28
CA CYS A 353 -17.85 1.88 0.48
C CYS A 353 -17.07 0.60 0.22
N ALA A 354 -17.07 -0.29 1.22
CA ALA A 354 -16.65 -1.66 1.09
C ALA A 354 -17.67 -2.59 1.77
N VAL A 355 -17.81 -3.80 1.24
CA VAL A 355 -18.62 -4.87 1.86
C VAL A 355 -17.77 -5.60 2.89
N TYR A 356 -18.27 -5.66 4.13
CA TYR A 356 -17.63 -6.40 5.20
C TYR A 356 -17.89 -7.91 5.05
N VAL A 357 -16.79 -8.67 5.00
CA VAL A 357 -16.76 -10.11 5.18
C VAL A 357 -15.55 -10.44 6.04
N ARG A 358 -15.72 -11.27 7.07
CA ARG A 358 -14.60 -11.72 7.90
C ARG A 358 -13.53 -12.41 7.05
N PHE A 359 -12.26 -12.21 7.40
CA PHE A 359 -11.14 -12.70 6.60
C PHE A 359 -11.19 -14.22 6.31
N ASP A 360 -11.57 -15.03 7.32
CA ASP A 360 -11.70 -16.49 7.23
C ASP A 360 -12.83 -16.97 6.29
N ARG A 361 -13.68 -16.04 5.84
CA ARG A 361 -14.85 -16.30 4.96
C ARG A 361 -14.65 -15.78 3.54
N ARG A 362 -13.58 -15.04 3.24
CA ARG A 362 -13.33 -14.43 1.92
C ARG A 362 -12.82 -15.42 0.87
N TYR A 363 -12.22 -16.53 1.30
CA TYR A 363 -11.48 -17.46 0.43
C TYR A 363 -11.93 -18.92 0.59
N VAL A 364 -13.21 -19.14 0.88
CA VAL A 364 -13.81 -20.47 1.07
C VAL A 364 -14.63 -20.87 -0.16
N ASP A 365 -14.82 -22.17 -0.39
CA ASP A 365 -15.60 -22.69 -1.54
C ASP A 365 -17.06 -22.19 -1.53
N ASN A 366 -17.64 -22.02 -0.35
CA ASN A 366 -18.99 -21.50 -0.17
C ASN A 366 -18.96 -20.01 0.18
N LEU A 367 -18.61 -19.18 -0.79
CA LEU A 367 -18.51 -17.73 -0.62
C LEU A 367 -19.84 -17.11 -0.14
N PRO A 368 -19.78 -16.13 0.78
CA PRO A 368 -20.94 -15.30 1.14
C PRO A 368 -21.66 -14.75 -0.10
N ARG A 369 -22.98 -14.55 0.01
CA ARG A 369 -23.81 -14.13 -1.14
C ARG A 369 -23.34 -12.82 -1.77
N CYS A 370 -22.84 -11.88 -0.98
CA CYS A 370 -22.33 -10.60 -1.47
C CYS A 370 -21.01 -10.68 -2.24
N LEU A 371 -20.29 -11.81 -2.18
CA LEU A 371 -19.03 -12.01 -2.92
C LEU A 371 -19.21 -12.81 -4.23
N ARG A 372 -20.44 -13.25 -4.54
CA ARG A 372 -20.75 -14.16 -5.66
C ARG A 372 -21.17 -13.45 -6.92
#